data_AF-A0A4Q1RP86-F1
#
_entry.id   AF-A0A4Q1RP86-F1
#
_cell.length_a   1.000
_cell.length_b   1.000
_cell.length_c   1.000
_cell.angle_alpha   90.00
_cell.angle_beta   90.00
_cell.angle_gamma   90.00
#
_symmetry.space_group_name_H-M   'P 1'
#
loop_
_entity.id
_entity.type
_entity.pdbx_description
1 polymer ?
#
loop_
_entity_poly.entity_id
_entity_poly.type
_entity_poly.pdbx_seq_one_letter_code
_entity_poly.pdbx_strand_id
1 'polypeptide(L)'
;AAEAQHVPLIAHMIVGVADQALRRDEPEQAARLLAAADDLRGLPDRSRPDVARIERTVLRRLGEAKFAEAAREGTQADWKQLVEVTLAS
;
A
#
# COMPACT_ATOMS: atom_id res chain seq x y z
N ALA A 1 -14.96 -6.68 -15.94
CA ALA A 1 -15.88 -7.60 -15.23
C ALA A 1 -15.12 -8.52 -14.25
N ALA A 2 -14.07 -9.23 -14.67
CA ALA A 2 -13.33 -10.15 -13.80
C ALA A 2 -12.56 -9.47 -12.64
N GLU A 3 -11.89 -8.33 -12.86
CA GLU A 3 -11.15 -7.63 -11.79
C GLU A 3 -12.05 -7.20 -10.62
N ALA A 4 -13.27 -6.73 -10.90
CA ALA A 4 -14.24 -6.33 -9.88
C ALA A 4 -14.59 -7.48 -8.91
N GLN A 5 -14.54 -8.74 -9.37
CA GLN A 5 -14.79 -9.92 -8.54
C GLN A 5 -13.61 -10.30 -7.64
N HIS A 6 -12.41 -9.80 -7.95
CA HIS A 6 -11.17 -10.15 -7.26
C HIS A 6 -10.59 -8.97 -6.46
N VAL A 7 -11.29 -7.84 -6.38
CA VAL A 7 -10.84 -6.63 -5.65
C VAL A 7 -10.27 -6.94 -4.26
N PRO A 8 -10.93 -7.72 -3.38
CA PRO A 8 -10.37 -8.03 -2.06
C PRO A 8 -9.07 -8.83 -2.12
N LEU A 9 -8.95 -9.75 -3.10
CA LEU A 9 -7.74 -10.55 -3.30
C LEU A 9 -6.59 -9.69 -3.84
N ILE A 10 -6.87 -8.84 -4.82
CA ILE A 10 -5.87 -7.93 -5.40
C ILE A 10 -5.38 -6.94 -4.33
N ALA A 11 -6.30 -6.32 -3.58
CA ALA A 11 -5.94 -5.43 -2.47
C ALA A 11 -5.07 -6.14 -1.42
N HIS A 12 -5.37 -7.41 -1.11
CA HIS A 12 -4.51 -8.20 -0.23
C HIS A 12 -3.11 -8.43 -0.81
N MET A 13 -3.00 -8.74 -2.10
CA MET A 13 -1.70 -8.90 -2.77
C MET A 13 -0.88 -7.61 -2.71
N ILE A 14 -1.50 -6.44 -2.94
CA ILE A 14 -0.84 -5.13 -2.86
C ILE A 14 -0.26 -4.90 -1.44
N VAL A 15 -0.98 -5.27 -0.38
CA VAL A 15 -0.46 -5.20 1.01
C VAL A 15 0.79 -6.06 1.19
N GLY A 16 0.85 -7.24 0.55
CA GLY A 16 2.05 -8.08 0.55
C GLY A 16 3.24 -7.40 -0.14
N VAL A 17 2.99 -6.71 -1.26
CA VAL A 17 4.01 -5.90 -1.95
C VAL A 17 4.45 -4.71 -1.10
N ALA A 18 3.54 -4.09 -0.34
CA ALA A 18 3.87 -3.02 0.61
C ALA A 18 4.79 -3.51 1.74
N ASP A 19 4.57 -4.72 2.26
CA ASP A 19 5.48 -5.32 3.24
C ASP A 19 6.88 -5.55 2.63
N GLN A 20 6.93 -5.96 1.37
CA GLN A 20 8.19 -6.16 0.66
C GLN A 20 8.95 -4.83 0.44
N ALA A 21 8.27 -3.76 0.02
CA ALA A 21 8.87 -2.41 -0.06
C ALA A 21 9.46 -1.99 1.29
N LEU A 22 8.73 -2.23 2.38
CA LEU A 22 9.21 -1.90 3.72
C LEU A 22 10.46 -2.69 4.14
N ARG A 23 10.56 -3.97 3.71
CA ARG A 23 11.76 -4.82 3.90
C ARG A 23 12.95 -4.35 3.08
N ARG A 24 12.71 -3.71 1.94
CA ARG A 24 13.74 -3.04 1.11
C ARG A 24 14.11 -1.64 1.59
N ASP A 25 13.56 -1.21 2.73
CA ASP A 25 13.74 0.14 3.29
C ASP A 25 13.19 1.26 2.40
N GLU A 26 12.07 0.99 1.72
CA GLU A 26 11.33 1.95 0.89
C GLU A 26 9.99 2.36 1.56
N PRO A 27 10.02 3.07 2.69
CA PRO A 27 8.81 3.37 3.46
C PRO A 27 7.79 4.24 2.71
N GLU A 28 8.21 5.18 1.87
CA GLU A 28 7.30 5.98 1.04
C GLU A 28 6.53 5.11 0.05
N GLN A 29 7.21 4.14 -0.57
CA GLN A 29 6.59 3.21 -1.50
C GLN A 29 5.62 2.26 -0.79
N ALA A 30 5.96 1.80 0.42
CA ALA A 30 5.04 1.04 1.25
C ALA A 30 3.77 1.85 1.60
N ALA A 31 3.90 3.15 1.90
CA ALA A 31 2.75 4.02 2.17
C ALA A 31 1.83 4.16 0.94
N ARG A 32 2.43 4.40 -0.24
CA ARG A 32 1.68 4.48 -1.51
C ARG A 32 0.89 3.21 -1.79
N LEU A 33 1.53 2.04 -1.62
CA LEU A 33 0.90 0.74 -1.86
C LEU A 33 -0.24 0.45 -0.86
N LEU A 34 -0.09 0.79 0.43
CA LEU A 34 -1.18 0.64 1.40
C LEU A 34 -2.38 1.51 1.02
N ALA A 35 -2.15 2.77 0.65
CA ALA A 35 -3.22 3.68 0.24
C ALA A 35 -3.90 3.21 -1.05
N ALA A 36 -3.15 2.70 -2.03
CA ALA A 36 -3.68 2.12 -3.26
C ALA A 36 -4.53 0.86 -3.00
N ALA A 37 -4.13 0.02 -2.03
CA ALA A 37 -4.92 -1.16 -1.64
C ALA A 37 -6.27 -0.77 -1.01
N ASP A 38 -6.29 0.27 -0.20
CA ASP A 38 -7.51 0.79 0.42
C ASP A 38 -8.41 1.51 -0.58
N ASP A 39 -7.84 2.29 -1.50
CA ASP A 39 -8.58 2.93 -2.59
C ASP A 39 -9.22 1.89 -3.53
N LEU A 40 -8.48 0.86 -3.92
CA LEU A 40 -9.00 -0.25 -4.73
C LEU A 40 -10.16 -0.97 -4.04
N ARG A 41 -10.12 -1.09 -2.71
CA ARG A 41 -11.20 -1.67 -1.89
C ARG A 41 -12.35 -0.68 -1.65
N GLY A 42 -12.11 0.62 -1.81
CA GLY A 42 -13.00 1.72 -1.45
C GLY A 42 -13.05 2.06 0.05
N LEU A 43 -12.31 1.32 0.89
CA LEU A 43 -12.24 1.57 2.34
C LEU A 43 -11.00 0.92 2.98
N PRO A 44 -10.51 1.49 4.09
CA PRO A 44 -9.42 0.91 4.88
C PRO A 44 -9.76 -0.45 5.48
N ASP A 45 -8.92 -1.46 5.24
CA ASP A 45 -9.07 -2.78 5.87
C ASP A 45 -8.43 -2.83 7.25
N ARG A 46 -9.27 -2.63 8.27
CA ARG A 46 -8.87 -2.68 9.69
C ARG A 46 -8.89 -4.07 10.29
N SER A 47 -9.31 -5.10 9.54
CA SER A 47 -9.42 -6.46 10.07
C SER A 47 -8.07 -7.17 10.14
N ARG A 48 -7.06 -6.64 9.45
CA ARG A 48 -5.78 -7.32 9.28
C ARG A 48 -4.67 -6.69 10.14
N PRO A 49 -4.02 -7.47 11.02
CA PRO A 49 -2.94 -6.97 11.87
C PRO A 49 -1.66 -6.64 11.09
N ASP A 50 -1.48 -7.21 9.89
CA ASP A 50 -0.35 -6.93 9.01
C ASP A 50 -0.37 -5.49 8.51
N VAL A 51 -1.51 -5.00 8.03
CA VAL A 51 -1.72 -3.60 7.60
C VAL A 51 -1.34 -2.64 8.73
N ALA A 52 -1.91 -2.83 9.93
CA ALA A 52 -1.64 -1.99 11.08
C ALA A 52 -0.17 -2.03 11.56
N ARG A 53 0.56 -3.13 11.31
CA ARG A 53 1.99 -3.24 11.61
C ARG A 53 2.83 -2.47 10.59
N ILE A 54 2.52 -2.59 9.31
CA ILE A 54 3.21 -1.90 8.22
C ILE A 54 3.01 -0.39 8.40
N GLU A 55 1.76 0.06 8.53
CA GLU A 55 1.40 1.48 8.69
C GLU A 55 2.14 2.13 9.87
N ARG A 56 2.11 1.53 11.06
CA ARG A 56 2.87 2.04 12.22
C ARG A 56 4.38 2.10 11.99
N THR A 57 4.92 1.16 11.23
CA THR A 57 6.36 1.16 10.91
C THR A 57 6.71 2.26 9.93
N VAL A 58 5.89 2.45 8.90
CA VAL A 58 6.03 3.54 7.94
C VAL A 58 5.87 4.89 8.65
N LEU A 59 4.82 5.08 9.46
CA LEU A 59 4.62 6.29 10.25
C LEU A 59 5.82 6.61 11.15
N ARG A 60 6.42 5.59 11.79
CA ARG A 60 7.63 5.79 12.61
C ARG A 60 8.85 6.21 11.78
N ARG A 61 8.98 5.73 10.54
CA ARG A 61 10.12 6.06 9.66
C ARG A 61 9.96 7.42 8.97
N LEU A 62 8.75 7.75 8.54
CA LEU A 62 8.47 8.95 7.73
C LEU A 62 8.00 10.14 8.55
N GLY A 63 7.34 9.90 9.69
CA GLY A 63 6.50 10.88 10.34
C GLY A 63 5.16 11.09 9.61
N GLU A 64 4.23 11.77 10.26
CA GLU A 64 2.84 11.91 9.79
C GLU A 64 2.74 12.66 8.45
N ALA A 65 3.50 13.76 8.29
CA ALA A 65 3.39 14.60 7.10
C ALA A 65 3.80 13.87 5.80
N LYS A 66 4.97 13.22 5.82
CA LYS A 66 5.45 12.42 4.68
C LYS A 66 4.61 11.19 4.43
N PHE A 67 4.11 10.54 5.49
CA PHE A 67 3.16 9.45 5.34
C PHE A 67 1.89 9.91 4.61
N ALA A 68 1.30 11.04 5.02
CA ALA A 68 0.09 11.57 4.41
C ALA A 68 0.31 11.97 2.94
N GLU A 69 1.45 12.56 2.61
CA GLU A 69 1.84 12.88 1.23
C GLU A 69 1.95 11.62 0.37
N ALA A 70 2.73 10.64 0.82
CA ALA A 70 2.91 9.39 0.10
C ALA A 70 1.59 8.60 -0.01
N ALA A 71 0.74 8.59 1.01
CA ALA A 71 -0.58 7.98 0.94
C ALA A 71 -1.45 8.66 -0.12
N ARG A 72 -1.47 10.00 -0.18
CA ARG A 72 -2.20 10.76 -1.20
C ARG A 72 -1.70 10.45 -2.62
N GLU A 73 -0.39 10.34 -2.81
CA GLU A 73 0.19 9.90 -4.10
C GLU A 73 -0.28 8.49 -4.45
N GLY A 74 -0.32 7.59 -3.46
CA GLY A 74 -0.78 6.21 -3.62
C GLY A 74 -2.22 6.10 -4.10
N THR A 75 -3.14 6.92 -3.59
CA THR A 75 -4.55 6.91 -4.06
C THR A 75 -4.74 7.51 -5.44
N GLN A 76 -3.76 8.25 -5.97
CA GLN A 76 -3.85 8.91 -7.28
C GLN A 76 -3.12 8.12 -8.37
N ALA A 77 -2.19 7.24 -7.99
CA ALA A 77 -1.39 6.45 -8.90
C ALA A 77 -2.12 5.18 -9.37
N ASP A 78 -1.72 4.65 -10.54
CA ASP A 78 -2.12 3.30 -10.94
C ASP A 78 -1.42 2.27 -10.03
N TRP A 79 -2.21 1.50 -9.28
CA TRP A 79 -1.70 0.47 -8.39
C TRP A 79 -0.84 -0.57 -9.13
N LYS A 80 -1.11 -0.84 -10.42
CA LYS A 80 -0.31 -1.76 -11.23
C LYS A 80 1.11 -1.24 -11.39
N GLN A 81 1.26 0.05 -11.67
CA GLN A 81 2.56 0.70 -11.81
C GLN A 81 3.33 0.70 -10.48
N LEU A 82 2.65 0.99 -9.36
CA LEU A 82 3.28 0.93 -8.03
C LEU A 82 3.81 -0.46 -7.72
N VAL A 83 3.05 -1.51 -8.05
CA VAL A 83 3.47 -2.91 -7.88
C VAL A 83 4.64 -3.25 -8.79
N GLU A 84 4.56 -2.89 -10.07
CA GLU A 84 5.59 -3.17 -11.07
C GLU A 84 6.94 -2.58 -10.66
N VAL A 85 6.99 -1.30 -10.31
CA VAL A 85 8.21 -0.62 -9.85
C VAL A 85 8.79 -1.30 -8.62
N THR A 86 7.93 -1.67 -7.66
CA THR A 86 8.40 -2.31 -6.42
C THR A 86 8.95 -3.72 -6.66
N LEU A 87 8.40 -4.47 -7.61
CA LEU A 87 8.84 -5.83 -7.90
C LEU A 87 10.07 -5.88 -8.83
N ALA A 88 10.32 -4.83 -9.61
CA ALA A 88 11.49 -4.72 -10.48
C ALA A 88 12.79 -4.34 -9.74
N SER A 89 12.69 -3.86 -8.50
CA SER A 89 13.80 -3.52 -7.59
C SER A 89 14.32 -4.70 -6.78
#